data_AF-A0A3R9HZJ4-F1
#
_entry.id   AF-A0A3R9HZJ4-F1
#
_cell.length_a   1.000
_cell.length_b   1.000
_cell.length_c   1.000
_cell.angle_alpha   90.00
_cell.angle_beta   90.00
_cell.angle_gamma   90.00
#
_symmetry.space_group_name_H-M   'P 1'
#
loop_
_entity.id
_entity.type
_entity.pdbx_description
1 polymer ?
#
loop_
_entity_poly.entity_id
_entity_poly.type
_entity_poly.pdbx_seq_one_letter_code
_entity_poly.pdbx_strand_id
1 'polypeptide(L)'
;MRGALNKPDIDEKYVVELLVLLLDDKFDEYDFDNLINQNSYDSLDVTLQNKIQKIVKKYIRQFIALDENEISIPLYESILNANDVLLEHKKELFEKLISDSGSQIEVDKLTLLGDYLDLLELPDIMQILKEQIDYDIYTEWEVALDKLNQNEDNSGKGNQEAKVSYSEFNEKLLDYLKKRKLISNKSKHENSVLKLYGFRKKQIEYSDEAEEKQ
;
A
#
# COMPACT_ATOMS: atom_id res chain seq x y z
N MET A 1 -13.88 30.94 -19.11
CA MET A 1 -14.04 29.50 -19.43
C MET A 1 -14.80 28.75 -18.34
N ARG A 2 -14.59 29.01 -17.03
CA ARG A 2 -15.30 28.36 -15.92
C ARG A 2 -16.84 28.36 -16.00
N GLY A 3 -17.47 29.43 -16.49
CA GLY A 3 -18.94 29.47 -16.69
C GLY A 3 -19.48 28.63 -17.87
N ALA A 4 -18.61 28.02 -18.68
CA ALA A 4 -19.02 27.16 -19.78
C ALA A 4 -19.15 25.68 -19.37
N LEU A 5 -18.40 25.25 -18.34
CA LEU A 5 -18.34 23.84 -17.91
C LEU A 5 -19.55 23.39 -17.07
N ASN A 6 -20.23 24.33 -16.40
CA ASN A 6 -21.44 24.04 -15.60
C ASN A 6 -22.74 24.15 -16.40
N LYS A 7 -22.69 23.98 -17.73
CA LYS A 7 -23.89 23.98 -18.57
C LYS A 7 -24.44 22.55 -18.65
N PRO A 8 -25.74 22.34 -18.40
CA PRO A 8 -26.35 21.01 -18.41
C PRO A 8 -26.32 20.30 -19.78
N ASP A 9 -25.94 21.02 -20.85
CA ASP A 9 -25.93 20.50 -22.23
C ASP A 9 -24.56 20.03 -22.73
N ILE A 10 -23.50 20.10 -21.91
CA ILE A 10 -22.17 19.62 -22.32
C ILE A 10 -21.96 18.20 -21.79
N ASP A 11 -21.66 17.28 -22.68
CA ASP A 11 -21.29 15.91 -22.34
C ASP A 11 -20.03 15.92 -21.45
N GLU A 12 -20.12 15.23 -20.31
CA GLU A 12 -19.08 15.09 -19.30
C GLU A 12 -17.72 14.70 -19.91
N LYS A 13 -17.73 13.88 -20.96
CA LYS A 13 -16.52 13.53 -21.71
C LYS A 13 -15.75 14.75 -22.21
N TYR A 14 -16.42 15.74 -22.78
CA TYR A 14 -15.75 16.94 -23.31
C TYR A 14 -15.23 17.83 -22.20
N VAL A 15 -15.90 17.85 -21.04
CA VAL A 15 -15.43 18.56 -19.84
C VAL A 15 -14.11 17.96 -19.38
N VAL A 16 -14.05 16.62 -19.23
CA VAL A 16 -12.83 15.89 -18.85
C VAL A 16 -11.71 16.11 -19.85
N GLU A 17 -11.98 16.03 -21.15
CA GLU A 17 -10.95 16.27 -22.17
C GLU A 17 -10.39 17.69 -22.11
N LEU A 18 -11.23 18.69 -21.83
CA LEU A 18 -10.78 20.07 -21.67
C LEU A 18 -9.91 20.23 -20.41
N LEU A 19 -10.33 19.67 -19.28
CA LEU A 19 -9.58 19.71 -18.02
C LEU A 19 -8.20 19.05 -18.19
N VAL A 20 -8.13 17.88 -18.84
CA VAL A 20 -6.87 17.21 -19.18
C VAL A 20 -5.96 18.13 -20.00
N LEU A 21 -6.49 18.81 -21.03
CA LEU A 21 -5.71 19.71 -21.87
C LEU A 21 -5.21 20.93 -21.09
N LEU A 22 -6.06 21.52 -20.24
CA LEU A 22 -5.68 22.67 -19.42
C LEU A 22 -4.59 22.31 -18.42
N LEU A 23 -4.74 21.17 -17.73
CA LEU A 23 -3.75 20.66 -16.78
C LEU A 23 -2.49 20.17 -17.48
N ASP A 24 -2.55 19.74 -18.74
CA ASP A 24 -1.33 19.43 -19.48
C ASP A 24 -0.52 20.69 -19.85
N ASP A 25 -1.16 21.85 -19.97
CA ASP A 25 -0.46 23.12 -20.16
C ASP A 25 0.05 23.66 -18.82
N LYS A 26 -0.83 23.80 -17.83
CA LYS A 26 -0.52 24.40 -16.54
C LYS A 26 -1.37 23.82 -15.41
N PHE A 27 -0.73 23.54 -14.28
CA PHE A 27 -1.41 23.13 -13.07
C PHE A 27 -2.36 24.21 -12.54
N ASP A 28 -3.59 23.81 -12.25
CA ASP A 28 -4.60 24.55 -11.50
C ASP A 28 -5.25 23.57 -10.52
N GLU A 29 -5.18 23.88 -9.22
CA GLU A 29 -5.64 22.99 -8.15
C GLU A 29 -7.13 22.65 -8.28
N TYR A 30 -7.96 23.67 -8.54
CA TYR A 30 -9.39 23.48 -8.71
C TYR A 30 -9.73 22.59 -9.90
N ASP A 31 -9.07 22.79 -11.05
CA ASP A 31 -9.27 21.95 -12.22
C ASP A 31 -8.78 20.50 -11.98
N PHE A 32 -7.72 20.33 -11.18
CA PHE A 32 -7.17 19.01 -10.81
C PHE A 32 -8.12 18.25 -9.87
N ASP A 33 -8.65 18.89 -8.84
CA ASP A 33 -9.58 18.26 -7.89
C ASP A 33 -10.86 17.77 -8.57
N ASN A 34 -11.42 18.59 -9.48
CA ASN A 34 -12.60 18.20 -10.26
C ASN A 34 -12.32 16.99 -11.18
N LEU A 35 -11.07 16.83 -11.65
CA LEU A 35 -10.69 15.76 -12.56
C LEU A 35 -10.58 14.39 -11.85
N ILE A 36 -10.21 14.38 -10.57
CA ILE A 36 -9.88 13.15 -9.83
C ILE A 36 -10.96 12.68 -8.85
N ASN A 37 -12.05 13.45 -8.69
CA ASN A 37 -13.17 13.06 -7.84
C ASN A 37 -13.73 11.68 -8.26
N GLN A 38 -14.05 10.83 -7.30
CA GLN A 38 -14.52 9.47 -7.52
C GLN A 38 -15.74 9.39 -8.43
N ASN A 39 -16.71 10.28 -8.26
CA ASN A 39 -17.94 10.31 -9.04
C ASN A 39 -17.68 10.61 -10.53
N SER A 40 -16.60 11.33 -10.84
CA SER A 40 -16.20 11.62 -12.21
C SER A 40 -15.27 10.56 -12.77
N TYR A 41 -14.28 10.06 -12.04
CA TYR A 41 -13.28 9.14 -12.60
C TYR A 41 -13.82 7.73 -12.90
N ASP A 42 -14.59 7.13 -11.98
CA ASP A 42 -14.99 5.72 -12.06
C ASP A 42 -16.02 5.45 -13.18
N SER A 43 -16.76 6.49 -13.60
CA SER A 43 -17.77 6.41 -14.65
C SER A 43 -17.19 6.51 -16.07
N LEU A 44 -15.94 6.93 -16.21
CA LEU A 44 -15.32 7.23 -17.51
C LEU A 44 -14.85 5.99 -18.25
N ASP A 45 -14.79 6.11 -19.57
CA ASP A 45 -14.15 5.09 -20.39
C ASP A 45 -12.63 5.01 -20.13
N VAL A 46 -12.05 3.83 -20.38
CA VAL A 46 -10.63 3.53 -20.15
C VAL A 46 -9.70 4.52 -20.87
N THR A 47 -10.12 5.11 -22.00
CA THR A 47 -9.28 6.08 -22.72
C THR A 47 -9.14 7.37 -21.92
N LEU A 48 -10.23 7.87 -21.34
CA LEU A 48 -10.24 9.07 -20.51
C LEU A 48 -9.54 8.82 -19.18
N GLN A 49 -9.78 7.67 -18.53
CA GLN A 49 -9.06 7.27 -17.32
C GLN A 49 -7.54 7.27 -17.54
N ASN A 50 -7.07 6.69 -18.65
CA ASN A 50 -5.66 6.71 -19.02
C ASN A 50 -5.10 8.12 -19.24
N LYS A 51 -5.91 9.07 -19.72
CA LYS A 51 -5.50 10.48 -19.84
C LYS A 51 -5.37 11.12 -18.46
N ILE A 52 -6.33 10.90 -17.57
CA ILE A 52 -6.30 11.41 -16.19
C ILE A 52 -5.08 10.87 -15.45
N GLN A 53 -4.82 9.56 -15.54
CA GLN A 53 -3.62 8.94 -14.93
C GLN A 53 -2.32 9.61 -15.38
N LYS A 54 -2.20 10.04 -16.65
CA LYS A 54 -1.00 10.76 -17.11
C LYS A 54 -0.86 12.12 -16.44
N ILE A 55 -1.97 12.85 -16.27
CA ILE A 55 -2.00 14.14 -15.55
C ILE A 55 -1.65 13.94 -14.08
N VAL A 56 -2.24 12.94 -13.41
CA VAL A 56 -1.94 12.61 -12.02
C VAL A 56 -0.46 12.26 -11.84
N LYS A 57 0.11 11.45 -12.73
CA LYS A 57 1.55 11.13 -12.70
C LYS A 57 2.45 12.35 -12.87
N LYS A 58 2.05 13.29 -13.73
CA LYS A 58 2.77 14.57 -13.92
C LYS A 58 2.75 15.44 -12.66
N TYR A 59 1.66 15.38 -11.89
CA TYR A 59 1.45 16.15 -10.66
C TYR A 59 1.37 15.26 -9.42
N ILE A 60 2.20 14.21 -9.37
CA ILE A 60 2.11 13.17 -8.33
C ILE A 60 2.29 13.72 -6.91
N ARG A 61 3.15 14.73 -6.74
CA ARG A 61 3.37 15.36 -5.43
C ARG A 61 2.15 16.14 -4.96
N GLN A 62 1.47 16.83 -5.88
CA GLN A 62 0.22 17.51 -5.59
C GLN A 62 -0.84 16.48 -5.20
N PHE A 63 -0.96 15.39 -5.98
CA PHE A 63 -1.87 14.29 -5.68
C PHE A 63 -1.65 13.67 -4.29
N ILE A 64 -0.39 13.38 -3.93
CA ILE A 64 -0.03 12.87 -2.60
C ILE A 64 -0.36 13.88 -1.49
N ALA A 65 -0.22 15.19 -1.75
CA ALA A 65 -0.47 16.23 -0.76
C ALA A 65 -1.96 16.56 -0.54
N LEU A 66 -2.89 16.06 -1.37
CA LEU A 66 -4.31 16.43 -1.32
C LEU A 66 -5.02 15.89 -0.08
N ASP A 67 -5.40 16.75 0.84
CA ASP A 67 -5.91 16.39 2.18
C ASP A 67 -7.40 15.95 2.20
N GLU A 68 -8.02 15.70 1.04
CA GLU A 68 -9.48 15.59 0.94
C GLU A 68 -10.05 14.28 0.37
N ASN A 69 -11.18 13.96 1.00
CA ASN A 69 -12.11 12.86 0.83
C ASN A 69 -12.68 12.77 -0.60
N GLU A 70 -12.88 11.54 -1.10
CA GLU A 70 -13.52 11.20 -2.40
C GLU A 70 -12.58 11.04 -3.61
N ILE A 71 -11.33 10.63 -3.41
CA ILE A 71 -10.51 10.15 -4.54
C ILE A 71 -10.83 8.68 -4.81
N SER A 72 -11.02 8.34 -6.10
CA SER A 72 -11.29 6.97 -6.54
C SER A 72 -10.20 5.98 -6.12
N ILE A 73 -10.60 4.86 -5.49
CA ILE A 73 -9.72 3.71 -5.18
C ILE A 73 -9.08 3.15 -6.47
N PRO A 74 -9.84 2.89 -7.56
CA PRO A 74 -9.25 2.51 -8.85
C PRO A 74 -8.16 3.46 -9.36
N LEU A 75 -8.29 4.78 -9.12
CA LEU A 75 -7.23 5.73 -9.48
C LEU A 75 -5.98 5.50 -8.62
N TYR A 76 -6.10 5.39 -7.29
CA TYR A 76 -4.97 5.08 -6.40
C TYR A 76 -4.26 3.79 -6.82
N GLU A 77 -5.01 2.70 -7.01
CA GLU A 77 -4.47 1.41 -7.42
C GLU A 77 -3.75 1.51 -8.77
N SER A 78 -4.30 2.27 -9.73
CA SER A 78 -3.66 2.46 -11.03
C SER A 78 -2.29 3.15 -10.92
N ILE A 79 -2.15 4.12 -10.00
CA ILE A 79 -0.90 4.84 -9.76
C ILE A 79 0.09 3.94 -8.98
N LEU A 80 -0.36 3.21 -7.97
CA LEU A 80 0.46 2.25 -7.21
C LEU A 80 1.01 1.14 -8.12
N ASN A 81 0.24 0.68 -9.10
CA ASN A 81 0.64 -0.37 -10.04
C ASN A 81 1.41 0.15 -11.28
N ALA A 82 1.53 1.47 -11.45
CA ALA A 82 2.19 2.06 -12.61
C ALA A 82 3.71 1.87 -12.58
N ASN A 83 4.29 1.28 -13.63
CA ASN A 83 5.74 1.02 -13.71
C ASN A 83 6.59 2.30 -13.86
N ASP A 84 5.98 3.40 -14.29
CA ASP A 84 6.60 4.69 -14.55
C ASP A 84 6.54 5.66 -13.35
N VAL A 85 6.06 5.20 -12.19
CA VAL A 85 6.04 5.99 -10.93
C VAL A 85 7.17 5.53 -10.02
N LEU A 86 7.92 6.50 -9.49
CA LEU A 86 9.02 6.24 -8.56
C LEU A 86 8.52 5.54 -7.29
N LEU A 87 9.33 4.62 -6.76
CA LEU A 87 9.00 3.85 -5.56
C LEU A 87 8.73 4.76 -4.34
N GLU A 88 9.50 5.85 -4.19
CA GLU A 88 9.30 6.84 -3.11
C GLU A 88 7.88 7.40 -3.10
N HIS A 89 7.38 7.86 -4.27
CA HIS A 89 6.04 8.42 -4.38
C HIS A 89 4.96 7.35 -4.17
N LYS A 90 5.21 6.08 -4.56
CA LYS A 90 4.28 4.98 -4.28
C LYS A 90 4.19 4.67 -2.80
N LYS A 91 5.32 4.69 -2.09
CA LYS A 91 5.37 4.47 -0.64
C LYS A 91 4.62 5.58 0.09
N GLU A 92 4.90 6.85 -0.22
CA GLU A 92 4.18 8.00 0.34
C GLU A 92 2.67 7.93 0.08
N LEU A 93 2.27 7.61 -1.15
CA LEU A 93 0.86 7.47 -1.54
C LEU A 93 0.17 6.33 -0.76
N PHE A 94 0.86 5.21 -0.59
CA PHE A 94 0.32 4.04 0.10
C PHE A 94 0.17 4.29 1.61
N GLU A 95 1.17 4.87 2.26
CA GLU A 95 1.13 5.22 3.69
C GLU A 95 -0.02 6.18 4.01
N LYS A 96 -0.23 7.15 3.12
CA LYS A 96 -1.36 8.07 3.20
C LYS A 96 -2.69 7.32 3.10
N LEU A 97 -2.85 6.46 2.09
CA LEU A 97 -4.07 5.69 1.86
C LEU A 97 -4.42 4.82 3.09
N ILE A 98 -3.43 4.22 3.74
CA ILE A 98 -3.60 3.43 4.96
C ILE A 98 -4.00 4.31 6.17
N SER A 99 -3.41 5.50 6.29
CA SER A 99 -3.70 6.45 7.38
C SER A 99 -5.11 7.05 7.26
N ASP A 100 -5.50 7.52 6.07
CA ASP A 100 -6.74 8.28 5.83
C ASP A 100 -8.00 7.40 5.81
N SER A 101 -7.84 6.08 5.68
CA SER A 101 -8.93 5.11 5.47
C SER A 101 -9.84 4.85 6.68
N GLY A 102 -9.82 5.69 7.72
CA GLY A 102 -10.74 5.59 8.86
C GLY A 102 -12.23 5.78 8.54
N SER A 103 -12.57 6.31 7.36
CA SER A 103 -13.97 6.59 6.97
C SER A 103 -14.30 6.43 5.47
N GLN A 104 -13.33 6.10 4.62
CA GLN A 104 -13.45 6.28 3.16
C GLN A 104 -13.38 5.00 2.32
N ILE A 105 -12.65 3.99 2.78
CA ILE A 105 -12.34 2.81 1.98
C ILE A 105 -13.26 1.67 2.41
N GLU A 106 -14.12 1.18 1.50
CA GLU A 106 -14.92 -0.03 1.72
C GLU A 106 -14.06 -1.31 1.79
N VAL A 107 -12.83 -1.24 1.27
CA VAL A 107 -11.83 -2.31 1.31
C VAL A 107 -11.20 -2.39 2.70
N ASP A 108 -11.17 -3.60 3.24
CA ASP A 108 -10.47 -3.93 4.48
C ASP A 108 -8.99 -3.53 4.41
N LYS A 109 -8.52 -2.68 5.34
CA LYS A 109 -7.14 -2.17 5.40
C LYS A 109 -6.12 -3.31 5.40
N LEU A 110 -6.44 -4.44 6.04
CA LEU A 110 -5.56 -5.59 6.08
C LEU A 110 -5.38 -6.23 4.70
N THR A 111 -6.46 -6.30 3.92
CA THR A 111 -6.42 -6.77 2.53
C THR A 111 -5.55 -5.84 1.68
N LEU A 112 -5.76 -4.53 1.80
CA LEU A 112 -4.98 -3.50 1.09
C LEU A 112 -3.48 -3.59 1.42
N LEU A 113 -3.12 -3.74 2.70
CA LEU A 113 -1.73 -3.95 3.11
C LEU A 113 -1.13 -5.23 2.49
N GLY A 114 -1.90 -6.32 2.48
CA GLY A 114 -1.48 -7.58 1.89
C GLY A 114 -1.13 -7.48 0.40
N ASP A 115 -1.85 -6.66 -0.37
CA ASP A 115 -1.64 -6.50 -1.82
C ASP A 115 -0.41 -5.66 -2.16
N TYR A 116 0.05 -4.81 -1.23
CA TYR A 116 1.13 -3.85 -1.46
C TYR A 116 2.36 -4.04 -0.56
N LEU A 117 2.50 -5.20 0.10
CA LEU A 117 3.67 -5.53 0.95
C LEU A 117 5.03 -5.27 0.27
N ASP A 118 5.13 -5.50 -1.04
CA ASP A 118 6.37 -5.31 -1.80
C ASP A 118 6.82 -3.84 -1.92
N LEU A 119 5.93 -2.87 -1.64
CA LEU A 119 6.28 -1.45 -1.60
C LEU A 119 7.02 -1.06 -0.32
N LEU A 120 6.90 -1.88 0.72
CA LEU A 120 7.36 -1.58 2.07
C LEU A 120 8.55 -2.44 2.48
N GLU A 121 9.24 -1.98 3.51
CA GLU A 121 10.16 -2.80 4.28
C GLU A 121 9.41 -3.48 5.44
N LEU A 122 10.00 -4.53 6.01
CA LEU A 122 9.35 -5.28 7.09
C LEU A 122 9.04 -4.40 8.33
N PRO A 123 9.94 -3.49 8.77
CA PRO A 123 9.61 -2.57 9.87
C PRO A 123 8.37 -1.72 9.61
N ASP A 124 8.24 -1.14 8.41
CA ASP A 124 7.06 -0.35 8.03
C ASP A 124 5.77 -1.19 8.12
N ILE A 125 5.81 -2.43 7.60
CA ILE A 125 4.67 -3.36 7.64
C ILE A 125 4.25 -3.66 9.08
N MET A 126 5.23 -3.95 9.95
CA MET A 126 4.96 -4.26 11.36
C MET A 126 4.41 -3.05 12.11
N GLN A 127 4.92 -1.85 11.85
CA GLN A 127 4.42 -0.62 12.46
C GLN A 127 2.97 -0.34 12.05
N ILE A 128 2.66 -0.47 10.75
CA ILE A 128 1.28 -0.30 10.25
C ILE A 128 0.33 -1.31 10.92
N LEU A 129 0.74 -2.58 11.04
CA LEU A 129 -0.06 -3.59 11.74
C LEU A 129 -0.31 -3.20 13.20
N LYS A 130 0.75 -2.79 13.91
CA LYS A 130 0.72 -2.43 15.34
C LYS A 130 -0.19 -1.24 15.63
N GLU A 131 -0.08 -0.19 14.83
CA GLU A 131 -0.64 1.12 15.15
C GLU A 131 -1.98 1.39 14.46
N GLN A 132 -2.21 0.80 13.28
CA GLN A 132 -3.27 1.26 12.37
C GLN A 132 -4.26 0.18 11.94
N ILE A 133 -3.91 -1.11 12.02
CA ILE A 133 -4.73 -2.19 11.44
C ILE A 133 -5.15 -3.24 12.48
N ASP A 134 -4.22 -4.09 12.93
CA ASP A 134 -4.56 -5.27 13.74
C ASP A 134 -3.39 -5.65 14.66
N TYR A 135 -3.54 -5.26 15.94
CA TYR A 135 -2.54 -5.49 16.97
C TYR A 135 -2.37 -6.98 17.32
N ASP A 136 -3.40 -7.80 17.16
CA ASP A 136 -3.33 -9.23 17.44
C ASP A 136 -2.49 -9.94 16.37
N ILE A 137 -2.66 -9.58 15.09
CA ILE A 137 -1.81 -10.05 13.99
C ILE A 137 -0.36 -9.59 14.20
N TYR A 138 -0.14 -8.31 14.54
CA TYR A 138 1.19 -7.80 14.89
C TYR A 138 1.85 -8.66 15.96
N THR A 139 1.15 -8.89 17.07
CA THR A 139 1.69 -9.62 18.24
C THR A 139 2.02 -11.06 17.87
N GLU A 140 1.19 -11.73 17.07
CA GLU A 140 1.48 -13.08 16.60
C GLU A 140 2.75 -13.14 15.75
N TRP A 141 2.94 -12.18 14.83
CA TRP A 141 4.13 -12.11 14.00
C TRP A 141 5.38 -11.71 14.78
N GLU A 142 5.28 -10.75 15.71
CA GLU A 142 6.37 -10.37 16.61
C GLU A 142 6.92 -11.59 17.36
N VAL A 143 6.05 -12.35 18.04
CA VAL A 143 6.43 -13.57 18.76
C VAL A 143 7.10 -14.60 17.84
N ALA A 144 6.58 -14.75 16.61
CA ALA A 144 7.15 -15.68 15.64
C ALA A 144 8.54 -15.23 15.19
N LEU A 145 8.72 -13.94 14.87
CA LEU A 145 9.99 -13.38 14.40
C LEU A 145 11.05 -13.36 15.51
N ASP A 146 10.69 -13.00 16.74
CA ASP A 146 11.56 -13.12 17.92
C ASP A 146 12.09 -14.54 18.09
N LYS A 147 11.20 -15.53 18.01
CA LYS A 147 11.59 -16.93 18.10
C LYS A 147 12.56 -17.34 16.99
N LEU A 148 12.37 -16.81 15.77
CA LEU A 148 13.30 -17.05 14.67
C LEU A 148 14.65 -16.34 14.90
N ASN A 149 14.68 -15.20 15.58
CA ASN A 149 15.89 -14.43 15.91
C ASN A 149 16.71 -15.01 17.07
N GLN A 150 16.13 -15.84 17.93
CA GLN A 150 16.82 -16.56 19.02
C GLN A 150 17.85 -17.63 18.55
N ASN A 151 18.32 -17.55 17.30
CA ASN A 151 19.32 -18.46 16.75
C ASN A 151 20.74 -18.27 17.33
N GLU A 152 21.05 -17.12 17.95
CA GLU A 152 22.43 -16.78 18.31
C GLU A 152 22.92 -17.29 19.68
N ASP A 153 22.07 -17.74 20.59
CA ASP A 153 22.55 -18.19 21.91
C ASP A 153 22.69 -19.72 22.03
N ASN A 154 23.95 -20.16 21.97
CA ASN A 154 24.51 -21.31 22.67
C ASN A 154 23.73 -22.64 22.59
N SER A 155 24.11 -23.53 21.64
CA SER A 155 24.19 -25.01 21.83
C SER A 155 24.05 -25.87 20.55
N GLY A 156 24.07 -25.29 19.34
CA GLY A 156 24.00 -26.10 18.11
C GLY A 156 22.64 -26.75 17.86
N LYS A 157 21.55 -26.15 18.38
CA LYS A 157 20.19 -26.50 17.97
C LYS A 157 19.95 -26.02 16.54
N GLY A 158 19.24 -26.83 15.76
CA GLY A 158 18.96 -26.58 14.34
C GLY A 158 18.14 -25.30 14.11
N ASN A 159 17.79 -25.04 12.85
CA ASN A 159 16.99 -23.87 12.46
C ASN A 159 15.73 -23.77 13.34
N GLN A 160 15.51 -22.62 13.98
CA GLN A 160 14.30 -22.39 14.77
C GLN A 160 13.05 -22.46 13.88
N GLU A 161 12.00 -23.11 14.42
CA GLU A 161 10.68 -23.21 13.81
C GLU A 161 9.70 -22.36 14.61
N ALA A 162 9.01 -21.45 13.92
CA ALA A 162 7.88 -20.70 14.46
C ALA A 162 6.60 -21.06 13.70
N LYS A 163 5.46 -20.72 14.30
CA LYS A 163 4.14 -20.93 13.72
C LYS A 163 3.33 -19.66 13.87
N VAL A 164 2.57 -19.35 12.83
CA VAL A 164 1.51 -18.34 12.87
C VAL A 164 0.23 -18.97 12.33
N SER A 165 -0.91 -18.43 12.73
CA SER A 165 -2.23 -18.83 12.29
C SER A 165 -2.39 -18.63 10.79
N TYR A 166 -3.19 -19.47 10.16
CA TYR A 166 -3.52 -19.30 8.75
C TYR A 166 -4.55 -18.17 8.57
N SER A 167 -4.21 -17.19 7.75
CA SER A 167 -5.10 -16.20 7.18
C SER A 167 -4.58 -15.82 5.79
N GLU A 168 -5.42 -15.23 4.93
CA GLU A 168 -4.99 -14.77 3.61
C GLU A 168 -3.85 -13.76 3.71
N PHE A 169 -3.96 -12.80 4.64
CA PHE A 169 -2.89 -11.84 4.91
C PHE A 169 -1.60 -12.53 5.37
N ASN A 170 -1.68 -13.45 6.32
CA ASN A 170 -0.50 -14.16 6.84
C ASN A 170 0.18 -14.98 5.74
N GLU A 171 -0.58 -15.55 4.81
CA GLU A 171 -0.02 -16.27 3.65
C GLU A 171 0.72 -15.32 2.70
N LYS A 172 0.17 -14.13 2.41
CA LYS A 172 0.86 -13.08 1.65
C LYS A 172 2.13 -12.60 2.34
N LEU A 173 2.09 -12.36 3.66
CA LEU A 173 3.26 -11.96 4.44
C LEU A 173 4.34 -13.06 4.47
N LEU A 174 3.95 -14.34 4.59
CA LEU A 174 4.86 -15.47 4.45
C LEU A 174 5.61 -15.45 3.10
N ASP A 175 4.89 -15.24 2.00
CA ASP A 175 5.49 -15.20 0.66
C ASP A 175 6.39 -13.97 0.47
N TYR A 176 6.00 -12.81 1.00
CA TYR A 176 6.86 -11.63 1.08
C TYR A 176 8.18 -11.93 1.81
N LEU A 177 8.13 -12.52 3.01
CA LEU A 177 9.33 -12.84 3.80
C LEU A 177 10.25 -13.83 3.06
N LYS A 178 9.69 -14.80 2.33
CA LYS A 178 10.44 -15.72 1.47
C LYS A 178 11.09 -14.98 0.30
N LYS A 179 10.34 -14.12 -0.39
CA LYS A 179 10.82 -13.33 -1.54
C LYS A 179 11.97 -12.40 -1.13
N ARG A 180 11.86 -11.73 0.02
CA ARG A 180 12.91 -10.89 0.62
C ARG A 180 14.06 -11.69 1.25
N LYS A 181 13.99 -13.03 1.22
CA LYS A 181 14.98 -13.95 1.82
C LYS A 181 15.22 -13.64 3.30
N LEU A 182 14.15 -13.29 4.03
CA LEU A 182 14.19 -13.10 5.49
C LEU A 182 14.00 -14.43 6.22
N ILE A 183 13.25 -15.35 5.61
CA ILE A 183 13.08 -16.72 6.09
C ILE A 183 13.41 -17.75 5.00
N SER A 184 13.51 -19.02 5.39
CA SER A 184 13.76 -20.12 4.45
C SER A 184 12.58 -20.35 3.50
N ASN A 185 12.88 -20.66 2.23
CA ASN A 185 11.90 -21.12 1.25
C ASN A 185 11.22 -22.46 1.61
N LYS A 186 11.69 -23.15 2.67
CA LYS A 186 11.02 -24.34 3.22
C LYS A 186 9.78 -24.00 4.05
N SER A 187 9.63 -22.73 4.44
CA SER A 187 8.45 -22.23 5.15
C SER A 187 7.22 -22.38 4.27
N LYS A 188 6.13 -22.87 4.84
CA LYS A 188 4.94 -23.30 4.09
C LYS A 188 3.71 -23.35 4.96
N HIS A 189 2.56 -23.26 4.31
CA HIS A 189 1.28 -23.63 4.90
C HIS A 189 1.24 -25.14 5.14
N GLU A 190 0.90 -25.56 6.37
CA GLU A 190 0.66 -26.94 6.74
C GLU A 190 -0.54 -27.04 7.68
N ASN A 191 -1.64 -27.65 7.19
CA ASN A 191 -2.94 -27.77 7.87
C ASN A 191 -3.65 -26.43 8.08
N SER A 192 -3.58 -25.88 9.29
CA SER A 192 -4.24 -24.62 9.68
C SER A 192 -3.25 -23.61 10.25
N VAL A 193 -1.95 -23.82 9.98
CA VAL A 193 -0.85 -22.98 10.46
C VAL A 193 0.18 -22.77 9.36
N LEU A 194 0.85 -21.64 9.38
CA LEU A 194 2.03 -21.39 8.58
C LEU A 194 3.26 -21.75 9.41
N LYS A 195 4.06 -22.69 8.92
CA LYS A 195 5.35 -23.04 9.54
C LYS A 195 6.44 -22.19 8.94
N LEU A 196 7.18 -21.52 9.82
CA LEU A 196 8.27 -20.61 9.48
C LEU A 196 9.60 -21.22 9.91
N TYR A 197 10.60 -21.14 9.02
CA TYR A 197 11.94 -21.60 9.30
C TYR A 197 12.95 -20.45 9.12
N GLY A 198 13.61 -20.06 10.20
CA GLY A 198 14.62 -19.00 10.21
C GLY A 198 15.96 -19.43 9.59
N PHE A 199 16.80 -18.45 9.30
CA PHE A 199 18.20 -18.68 8.93
C PHE A 199 19.11 -18.60 10.16
N ARG A 200 20.10 -19.49 10.24
CA ARG A 200 20.99 -19.61 11.42
C ARG A 200 21.81 -18.38 11.78
N LYS A 201 22.04 -17.48 10.83
CA LYS A 201 22.99 -16.35 10.96
C LYS A 201 22.40 -15.02 10.46
N LYS A 202 21.07 -14.96 10.30
CA LYS A 202 20.41 -13.76 9.81
C LYS A 202 19.39 -13.35 10.86
N GLN A 203 19.61 -12.19 11.46
CA GLN A 203 18.60 -11.50 12.24
C GLN A 203 17.58 -10.88 11.28
N ILE A 204 16.33 -10.95 11.66
CA ILE A 204 15.23 -10.30 10.97
C ILE A 204 14.97 -9.00 11.70
N GLU A 205 15.22 -7.88 11.04
CA GLU A 205 14.88 -6.55 11.51
C GLU A 205 13.43 -6.25 11.13
N TYR A 206 12.58 -6.03 12.13
CA TYR A 206 11.14 -5.84 11.95
C TYR A 206 10.54 -4.79 12.89
N SER A 207 11.35 -4.21 13.78
CA SER A 207 11.05 -3.01 14.53
C SER A 207 12.23 -2.06 14.40
N ASP A 208 11.95 -0.76 14.43
CA ASP A 208 13.00 0.24 14.60
C ASP A 208 13.45 0.20 16.06
N GLU A 209 14.59 -0.45 16.32
CA GLU A 209 15.20 -0.57 17.67
C GLU A 209 15.42 0.80 18.39
N ALA A 210 15.24 1.92 17.67
CA ALA A 210 15.31 3.27 18.21
C ALA A 210 14.10 3.66 19.08
N GLU A 211 12.91 3.08 18.88
CA GLU A 211 11.71 3.45 19.64
C GLU A 211 11.52 2.64 20.95
N GLU A 212 12.18 1.49 21.09
CA GLU A 212 12.03 0.63 22.28
C GLU A 212 12.91 1.03 23.48
N LYS A 213 13.69 2.12 23.36
CA LYS A 213 14.51 2.66 24.45
C LYS A 213 13.98 4.01 24.94
N GLN A 214 12.79 4.03 25.53
CA GLN A 214 12.32 5.12 26.40
C GLN A 214 11.62 4.61 27.65
#